data_AF-A0A453MS58-F1
#
_entry.id   AF-A0A453MS58-F1
#
_cell.length_a   1.000
_cell.length_b   1.000
_cell.length_c   1.000
_cell.angle_alpha   90.00
_cell.angle_beta   90.00
_cell.angle_gamma   90.00
#
_symmetry.space_group_name_H-M   'P 1'
#
loop_
_entity.id
_entity.type
_entity.pdbx_description
1 polymer ?
#
loop_
_entity_poly.entity_id
_entity_poly.type
_entity_poly.pdbx_seq_one_letter_code
_entity_poly.pdbx_strand_id
1 'polypeptide(L)'
;MFLLFPSTLLLLRWWVWDGCLPALAVQVYQAWLLFLYTSFALRENVLLVNGSDIRPWWIYHHYLAMLMALVSLTWEIKGQPDCSSKQRGVQLFLRWAIMQGIAMHLQNRYQRQRLRTRIALGKAKRMDVVAGETAGVEGQLLLLYPVLFVLQGFEAYVGVLLLQTAWHGLTSEWQVIVCGILLVVMAVGNFVNTVETLALKLRFKAKMKRTRHRQDPGQGGPDRLHQN
;
A
#
# COMPACT_ATOMS: atom_id res chain seq x y z
N MET A 1 -14.85 -7.25 0.32
CA MET A 1 -14.89 -6.88 1.75
C MET A 1 -14.10 -5.61 2.04
N PHE A 2 -12.79 -5.54 1.81
CA PHE A 2 -11.98 -4.34 2.09
C PHE A 2 -12.45 -3.05 1.41
N LEU A 3 -12.96 -3.11 0.19
CA LEU A 3 -13.58 -1.96 -0.47
C LEU A 3 -15.02 -1.69 -0.01
N LEU A 4 -15.76 -2.76 0.27
CA LEU A 4 -17.19 -2.67 0.54
C LEU A 4 -17.46 -1.98 1.86
N PHE A 5 -16.73 -2.37 2.92
CA PHE A 5 -16.98 -1.87 4.27
C PHE A 5 -16.81 -0.33 4.40
N PRO A 6 -15.66 0.28 4.03
CA PRO A 6 -15.54 1.74 4.12
C PRO A 6 -16.50 2.47 3.18
N SER A 7 -16.85 1.87 2.03
CA SER A 7 -17.84 2.44 1.11
C SER A 7 -19.25 2.43 1.71
N THR A 8 -19.67 1.32 2.33
CA THR A 8 -20.98 1.24 2.99
C THR A 8 -21.07 2.20 4.16
N LEU A 9 -20.01 2.37 4.94
CA LEU A 9 -19.99 3.36 6.04
C LEU A 9 -20.15 4.80 5.53
N LEU A 10 -19.44 5.17 4.46
CA LEU A 10 -19.57 6.51 3.87
C LEU A 10 -20.95 6.75 3.25
N LEU A 11 -21.55 5.73 2.62
CA LEU A 11 -22.90 5.81 2.08
C LEU A 11 -23.95 5.96 3.20
N LEU A 12 -23.87 5.13 4.24
CA LEU A 12 -24.79 5.21 5.39
C LEU A 12 -24.64 6.54 6.14
N ARG A 13 -23.42 7.08 6.25
CA ARG A 13 -23.19 8.42 6.81
C ARG A 13 -23.95 9.51 6.04
N TRP A 14 -23.99 9.41 4.72
CA TRP A 14 -24.66 10.40 3.88
C TRP A 14 -26.19 10.20 3.82
N TRP A 15 -26.64 8.95 3.85
CA TRP A 15 -28.04 8.61 3.60
C TRP A 15 -28.89 8.43 4.86
N VAL A 16 -28.29 7.98 5.97
CA VAL A 16 -29.03 7.58 7.19
C VAL A 16 -28.64 8.42 8.41
N TRP A 17 -27.36 8.79 8.54
CA TRP A 17 -26.85 9.38 9.78
C TRP A 17 -26.50 10.87 9.69
N ASP A 18 -27.09 11.61 8.74
CA ASP A 18 -26.97 13.08 8.63
C ASP A 18 -25.54 13.63 8.77
N GLY A 19 -24.54 12.87 8.31
CA GLY A 19 -23.13 13.25 8.39
C GLY A 19 -22.36 12.83 9.65
N CYS A 20 -22.98 12.16 10.62
CA CYS A 20 -22.35 11.65 11.84
C CYS A 20 -22.27 10.11 11.82
N LEU A 21 -21.07 9.53 11.91
CA LEU A 21 -20.91 8.07 12.00
C LEU A 21 -21.16 7.60 13.44
N PRO A 22 -22.00 6.58 13.68
CA PRO A 22 -22.18 6.03 15.01
C PRO A 22 -20.90 5.31 15.47
N ALA A 23 -20.57 5.47 16.75
CA ALA A 23 -19.37 4.90 17.36
C ALA A 23 -19.25 3.39 17.10
N LEU A 24 -20.36 2.66 17.31
CA LEU A 24 -20.44 1.22 17.07
C LEU A 24 -20.03 0.84 15.64
N ALA A 25 -20.49 1.56 14.62
CA ALA A 25 -20.18 1.22 13.23
C ALA A 25 -18.69 1.41 12.92
N VAL A 26 -18.08 2.47 13.48
CA VAL A 26 -16.62 2.69 13.37
C VAL A 26 -15.86 1.60 14.12
N GLN A 27 -16.29 1.23 15.33
CA GLN A 27 -15.66 0.18 16.13
C GLN A 27 -15.73 -1.20 15.45
N VAL A 28 -16.88 -1.58 14.87
CA VAL A 28 -17.01 -2.84 14.13
C VAL A 28 -16.05 -2.85 12.92
N TYR A 29 -15.89 -1.72 12.23
CA TYR A 29 -14.91 -1.63 11.15
C TYR A 29 -13.47 -1.76 11.64
N GLN A 30 -13.12 -1.15 12.78
CA GLN A 30 -11.78 -1.30 13.36
C GLN A 30 -11.52 -2.73 13.84
N ALA A 31 -12.52 -3.40 14.43
CA ALA A 31 -12.42 -4.82 14.81
C ALA A 31 -12.21 -5.71 13.59
N TRP A 32 -12.91 -5.40 12.49
CA TRP A 32 -12.72 -6.09 11.22
C TRP A 32 -11.32 -5.86 10.62
N LEU A 33 -10.79 -4.63 10.67
CA LEU A 33 -9.42 -4.32 10.24
C LEU A 33 -8.39 -5.06 11.09
N LEU A 34 -8.58 -5.11 12.41
CA LEU A 34 -7.71 -5.86 13.33
C LEU A 34 -7.64 -7.34 12.92
N PHE A 35 -8.81 -7.98 12.76
CA PHE A 35 -8.89 -9.37 12.31
C PHE A 35 -8.19 -9.59 10.94
N LEU A 36 -8.41 -8.68 9.99
CA LEU A 36 -7.82 -8.77 8.67
C LEU A 36 -6.29 -8.67 8.72
N TYR A 37 -5.74 -7.66 9.39
CA TYR A 37 -4.30 -7.44 9.45
C TYR A 37 -3.59 -8.51 10.29
N THR A 38 -4.24 -9.06 11.32
CA THR A 38 -3.76 -10.27 12.00
C THR A 38 -3.66 -11.46 11.06
N SER A 39 -4.68 -11.67 10.22
CA SER A 39 -4.67 -12.75 9.22
C SER A 39 -3.57 -12.57 8.18
N PHE A 40 -3.31 -11.34 7.73
CA PHE A 40 -2.19 -11.05 6.81
C PHE A 40 -0.83 -11.25 7.46
N ALA A 41 -0.61 -10.75 8.69
CA ALA A 41 0.61 -10.98 9.43
C ALA A 41 0.87 -12.50 9.59
N LEU A 42 -0.14 -13.27 10.00
CA LEU A 42 -0.01 -14.73 10.14
C LEU A 42 0.37 -15.39 8.80
N ARG A 43 -0.33 -15.03 7.71
CA ARG A 43 -0.04 -15.56 6.38
C ARG A 43 1.40 -15.28 5.95
N GLU A 44 1.88 -14.05 6.15
CA GLU A 44 3.24 -13.68 5.75
C GLU A 44 4.31 -14.40 6.59
N ASN A 45 4.07 -14.60 7.89
CA ASN A 45 4.96 -15.40 8.74
C ASN A 45 5.00 -16.86 8.31
N VAL A 46 3.86 -17.46 7.94
CA VAL A 46 3.81 -18.82 7.39
C VAL A 46 4.60 -18.91 6.08
N LEU A 47 4.48 -17.92 5.19
CA LEU A 47 5.25 -17.90 3.95
C LEU A 47 6.76 -17.74 4.22
N LEU A 48 7.15 -16.89 5.18
CA LEU A 48 8.54 -16.71 5.59
C LEU A 48 9.15 -18.03 6.09
N VAL A 49 8.45 -18.74 6.98
CA VAL A 49 8.90 -20.05 7.51
C VAL A 49 8.98 -21.11 6.40
N ASN A 50 8.16 -21.02 5.36
CA ASN A 50 8.20 -21.90 4.19
C ASN A 50 9.28 -21.50 3.15
N GLY A 51 10.12 -20.51 3.46
CA GLY A 51 11.25 -20.09 2.62
C GLY A 51 10.89 -19.10 1.49
N SER A 52 9.72 -18.46 1.55
CA SER A 52 9.38 -17.38 0.62
C SER A 52 10.23 -16.13 0.88
N ASP A 53 10.78 -15.53 -0.16
CA ASP A 53 11.52 -14.26 -0.09
C ASP A 53 10.55 -13.06 0.03
N ILE A 54 10.18 -12.73 1.27
CA ILE A 54 9.30 -11.61 1.62
C ILE A 54 10.14 -10.49 2.20
N ARG A 55 9.91 -9.26 1.71
CA ARG A 55 10.55 -8.08 2.31
C ARG A 55 10.08 -7.90 3.75
N PRO A 56 10.98 -7.76 4.74
CA PRO A 56 10.61 -7.59 6.14
C PRO A 56 9.63 -6.43 6.40
N TRP A 57 9.72 -5.36 5.61
CA TRP A 57 8.81 -4.21 5.71
C TRP A 57 7.33 -4.59 5.69
N TRP A 58 6.90 -5.53 4.84
CA TRP A 58 5.48 -5.88 4.73
C TRP A 58 4.95 -6.56 5.99
N ILE A 59 5.79 -7.39 6.62
CA ILE A 59 5.49 -8.02 7.92
C ILE A 59 5.36 -6.94 8.99
N TYR A 60 6.33 -6.02 9.09
CA TYR A 60 6.26 -4.90 10.04
C TYR A 60 5.06 -3.99 9.80
N HIS A 61 4.75 -3.68 8.53
CA HIS A 61 3.59 -2.86 8.15
C HIS A 61 2.28 -3.49 8.65
N HIS A 62 2.11 -4.80 8.53
CA HIS A 62 0.91 -5.48 9.06
C HIS A 62 0.82 -5.40 10.58
N TYR A 63 1.93 -5.53 11.30
CA TYR A 63 1.94 -5.34 12.76
C TYR A 63 1.61 -3.90 13.17
N LEU A 64 2.14 -2.90 12.45
CA LEU A 64 1.80 -1.48 12.69
C LEU A 64 0.32 -1.20 12.41
N ALA A 65 -0.25 -1.80 11.36
CA ALA A 65 -1.67 -1.69 11.05
C ALA A 65 -2.56 -2.38 12.10
N MET A 66 -2.13 -3.53 12.65
CA MET A 66 -2.80 -4.17 13.80
C MET A 66 -2.79 -3.26 15.03
N LEU A 67 -1.64 -2.68 15.36
CA LEU A 67 -1.52 -1.75 16.49
C LEU A 67 -2.41 -0.53 16.29
N MET A 68 -2.45 0.03 15.08
CA MET A 68 -3.34 1.14 14.74
C MET A 68 -4.81 0.79 14.93
N ALA A 69 -5.25 -0.38 14.46
CA ALA A 69 -6.63 -0.83 14.65
C ALA A 69 -6.96 -1.04 16.13
N LEU A 70 -6.03 -1.58 16.92
CA LEU A 70 -6.18 -1.78 18.36
C LEU A 70 -6.30 -0.44 19.12
N VAL A 71 -5.41 0.52 18.83
CA VAL A 71 -5.46 1.87 19.42
C VAL A 71 -6.73 2.62 18.97
N SER A 72 -7.17 2.42 17.73
CA SER A 72 -8.40 3.03 17.22
C SER A 72 -9.66 2.43 17.87
N LEU A 73 -9.63 1.16 18.30
CA LEU A 73 -10.75 0.52 19.02
C LEU A 73 -10.96 1.10 20.41
N THR A 74 -9.90 1.53 21.08
CA THR A 74 -9.99 2.15 22.41
C THR A 74 -10.43 3.61 22.34
N TRP A 75 -10.66 4.15 21.14
CA TRP A 75 -11.16 5.50 20.96
C TRP A 75 -12.69 5.52 21.06
N GLU A 76 -13.22 6.01 22.18
CA GLU A 76 -14.65 6.23 22.34
C GLU A 76 -15.08 7.54 21.68
N ILE A 77 -15.87 7.42 20.61
CA ILE A 77 -16.55 8.57 20.00
C ILE A 77 -17.73 8.92 20.91
N LYS A 78 -17.49 9.74 21.95
CA LYS A 78 -18.58 10.31 22.77
C LYS A 78 -19.51 11.11 21.87
N GLY A 79 -20.81 10.81 21.92
CA GLY A 79 -21.85 11.55 21.21
C GLY A 79 -21.85 13.00 21.67
N GLN A 80 -21.22 13.88 20.89
CA GLN A 80 -21.11 15.30 21.17
C GLN A 80 -21.81 16.10 20.07
N PRO A 81 -22.32 17.31 20.40
CA PRO A 81 -23.13 18.12 19.49
C PRO A 81 -22.42 18.49 18.17
N ASP A 82 -21.08 18.50 18.12
CA ASP A 82 -20.27 18.79 16.92
C ASP A 82 -19.65 17.53 16.27
N CYS A 83 -20.45 16.47 16.13
CA CYS A 83 -19.99 15.18 15.61
C CYS A 83 -19.32 15.27 14.22
N SER A 84 -19.88 16.06 13.28
CA SER A 84 -19.41 16.07 11.89
C SER A 84 -18.00 16.65 11.74
N SER A 85 -17.68 17.71 12.49
CA SER A 85 -16.39 18.39 12.48
C SER A 85 -15.31 17.54 13.15
N LYS A 86 -15.65 16.88 14.27
CA LYS A 86 -14.72 16.01 15.01
C LYS A 86 -14.39 14.71 14.28
N GLN A 87 -15.30 14.19 13.45
CA GLN A 87 -15.08 12.97 12.66
C GLN A 87 -14.39 13.19 11.31
N ARG A 88 -13.87 14.39 11.05
CA ARG A 88 -13.18 14.66 9.79
C ARG A 88 -11.99 13.72 9.55
N GLY A 89 -11.24 13.40 10.59
CA GLY A 89 -10.14 12.42 10.53
C GLY A 89 -10.61 11.02 10.12
N VAL A 90 -11.68 10.52 10.76
CA VAL A 90 -12.28 9.22 10.43
C VAL A 90 -12.79 9.19 8.99
N GLN A 91 -13.41 10.28 8.52
CA GLN A 91 -13.89 10.37 7.14
C GLN A 91 -12.74 10.30 6.14
N LEU A 92 -11.65 11.03 6.39
CA LEU A 92 -10.47 11.00 5.52
C LEU A 92 -9.80 9.63 5.53
N PHE A 93 -9.74 8.97 6.70
CA PHE A 93 -9.25 7.60 6.81
C PHE A 93 -10.10 6.60 6.02
N LEU A 94 -11.43 6.68 6.08
CA LEU A 94 -12.31 5.81 5.27
C LEU A 94 -12.14 6.04 3.76
N ARG A 95 -11.98 7.30 3.33
CA ARG A 95 -11.67 7.62 1.93
C ARG A 95 -10.32 7.05 1.52
N TRP A 96 -9.29 7.20 2.36
CA TRP A 96 -7.99 6.58 2.14
C TRP A 96 -8.10 5.05 2.04
N ALA A 97 -8.89 4.41 2.91
CA ALA A 97 -9.09 2.97 2.90
C ALA A 97 -9.75 2.47 1.60
N ILE A 98 -10.64 3.25 0.99
CA ILE A 98 -11.18 2.92 -0.34
C ILE A 98 -10.07 2.96 -1.39
N MET A 99 -9.25 4.02 -1.41
CA MET A 99 -8.12 4.11 -2.34
C MET A 99 -7.12 2.95 -2.13
N GLN A 100 -6.83 2.62 -0.86
CA GLN A 100 -6.00 1.48 -0.47
C GLN A 100 -6.59 0.18 -1.02
N GLY A 101 -7.91 -0.01 -0.93
CA GLY A 101 -8.58 -1.18 -1.48
C GLY A 101 -8.50 -1.30 -3.00
N ILE A 102 -8.56 -0.17 -3.72
CA ILE A 102 -8.37 -0.13 -5.17
C ILE A 102 -6.93 -0.51 -5.51
N ALA A 103 -5.96 0.08 -4.80
CA ALA A 103 -4.55 -0.24 -4.97
C ALA A 103 -4.26 -1.72 -4.68
N MET A 104 -4.81 -2.28 -3.59
CA MET A 104 -4.70 -3.71 -3.27
C MET A 104 -5.29 -4.58 -4.39
N HIS A 105 -6.41 -4.19 -5.00
CA HIS A 105 -6.98 -4.95 -6.13
C HIS A 105 -6.04 -4.93 -7.35
N LEU A 106 -5.50 -3.76 -7.69
CA LEU A 106 -4.55 -3.59 -8.80
C LEU A 106 -3.25 -4.38 -8.54
N GLN A 107 -2.68 -4.29 -7.33
CA GLN A 107 -1.50 -5.04 -6.91
C GLN A 107 -1.76 -6.54 -6.97
N ASN A 108 -2.90 -7.02 -6.44
CA ASN A 108 -3.24 -8.44 -6.44
C ASN A 108 -3.45 -8.97 -7.87
N ARG A 109 -4.09 -8.22 -8.77
CA ARG A 109 -4.21 -8.56 -10.19
C ARG A 109 -2.83 -8.70 -10.84
N TYR A 110 -1.97 -7.70 -10.65
CA TYR A 110 -0.62 -7.65 -11.19
C TYR A 110 0.25 -8.82 -10.69
N GLN A 111 0.29 -9.03 -9.37
CA GLN A 111 1.06 -10.10 -8.74
C GLN A 111 0.58 -11.48 -9.17
N ARG A 112 -0.74 -11.74 -9.17
CA ARG A 112 -1.29 -13.04 -9.60
C ARG A 112 -0.98 -13.36 -11.05
N GLN A 113 -1.11 -12.38 -11.95
CA GLN A 113 -0.80 -12.56 -13.36
C GLN A 113 0.69 -12.92 -13.54
N ARG A 114 1.58 -12.17 -12.91
CA ARG A 114 3.03 -12.44 -12.96
C ARG A 114 3.39 -13.81 -12.39
N LEU A 115 2.84 -14.18 -11.24
CA LEU A 115 3.11 -15.48 -10.61
C LEU A 115 2.69 -16.63 -11.53
N ARG A 116 1.49 -16.57 -12.11
CA ARG A 116 1.01 -17.59 -13.07
C ARG A 116 1.94 -17.72 -14.27
N THR A 117 2.37 -16.60 -14.84
CA THR A 117 3.33 -16.61 -15.96
C THR A 117 4.66 -17.24 -15.54
N ARG A 118 5.21 -16.91 -14.37
CA ARG A 118 6.48 -17.49 -13.90
C ARG A 118 6.36 -18.99 -13.60
N ILE A 119 5.25 -19.45 -13.04
CA ILE A 119 4.98 -20.87 -12.82
C ILE A 119 4.91 -21.62 -14.16
N ALA A 120 4.20 -21.08 -15.15
CA ALA A 120 4.12 -21.67 -16.49
C ALA A 120 5.49 -21.75 -17.19
N LEU A 121 6.38 -20.80 -16.89
CA LEU A 121 7.76 -20.78 -17.40
C LEU A 121 8.72 -21.66 -16.56
N GLY A 122 8.26 -22.33 -15.51
CA GLY A 122 9.09 -23.12 -14.59
C GLY A 122 10.06 -22.28 -13.73
N LYS A 123 9.87 -20.95 -13.66
CA LYS A 123 10.76 -19.99 -12.99
C LYS A 123 10.28 -19.57 -11.59
N ALA A 124 9.17 -20.12 -11.11
CA ALA A 124 8.64 -19.87 -9.76
C ALA A 124 7.85 -21.06 -9.24
N LYS A 125 7.89 -21.27 -7.93
CA LYS A 125 7.06 -22.23 -7.19
C LYS A 125 5.70 -21.60 -6.86
N ARG A 126 4.70 -22.44 -6.52
CA ARG A 126 3.35 -21.98 -6.14
C ARG A 126 3.33 -21.08 -4.89
N MET A 127 4.31 -21.21 -4.00
CA MET A 127 4.43 -20.42 -2.77
C MET A 127 5.37 -19.21 -2.91
N ASP A 128 5.92 -18.96 -4.11
CA ASP A 128 6.83 -17.84 -4.29
C ASP A 128 6.08 -16.51 -4.26
N VAL A 129 6.65 -15.55 -3.54
CA VAL A 129 6.17 -14.17 -3.55
C VAL A 129 6.80 -13.45 -4.73
N VAL A 130 6.02 -12.59 -5.37
CA VAL A 130 6.41 -11.87 -6.59
C VAL A 130 7.38 -10.74 -6.24
N ALA A 131 8.63 -11.08 -5.99
CA ALA A 131 9.72 -10.12 -5.77
C ALA A 131 10.36 -9.69 -7.11
N GLY A 132 10.47 -8.38 -7.31
CA GLY A 132 11.58 -7.68 -7.96
C GLY A 132 11.89 -7.81 -9.47
N GLU A 133 11.62 -8.93 -10.15
CA GLU A 133 12.32 -9.21 -11.42
C GLU A 133 11.44 -9.27 -12.69
N THR A 134 11.74 -8.32 -13.59
CA THR A 134 11.81 -8.31 -15.09
C THR A 134 10.88 -9.11 -16.01
N ALA A 135 9.78 -9.69 -15.54
CA ALA A 135 8.75 -10.26 -16.43
C ALA A 135 7.35 -9.81 -15.99
N GLY A 136 6.92 -8.64 -16.45
CA GLY A 136 5.58 -8.10 -16.25
C GLY A 136 5.22 -7.17 -17.40
N VAL A 137 3.95 -7.18 -17.81
CA VAL A 137 3.42 -6.35 -18.90
C VAL A 137 3.71 -4.88 -18.58
N GLU A 138 4.45 -4.18 -19.46
CA GLU A 138 4.99 -2.84 -19.17
C GLU A 138 3.91 -1.81 -18.81
N GLY A 139 2.70 -1.92 -19.40
CA GLY A 139 1.61 -0.96 -19.19
C GLY A 139 0.95 -1.01 -17.81
N GLN A 140 0.79 -2.19 -17.20
CA GLN A 140 0.09 -2.29 -15.90
C GLN A 140 0.90 -1.68 -14.75
N LEU A 141 2.23 -1.68 -14.87
CA LEU A 141 3.10 -1.11 -13.85
C LEU A 141 3.17 0.42 -13.94
N LEU A 142 3.01 0.99 -15.15
CA LEU A 142 2.92 2.43 -15.37
C LEU A 142 1.70 3.03 -14.66
N LEU A 143 0.60 2.29 -14.58
CA LEU A 143 -0.59 2.69 -13.82
C LEU A 143 -0.40 2.49 -12.31
N LEU A 144 0.27 1.40 -11.92
CA LEU A 144 0.36 1.03 -10.51
C LEU A 144 1.20 2.00 -9.68
N TYR A 145 2.38 2.42 -10.17
CA TYR A 145 3.27 3.29 -9.38
C TYR A 145 2.66 4.65 -9.02
N PRO A 146 2.06 5.42 -9.96
CA PRO A 146 1.41 6.69 -9.62
C PRO A 146 0.33 6.53 -8.55
N VAL A 147 -0.49 5.48 -8.65
CA VAL A 147 -1.52 5.18 -7.65
C VAL A 147 -0.89 4.93 -6.27
N LEU A 148 0.22 4.20 -6.19
CA LEU A 148 0.92 3.96 -4.93
C LEU A 148 1.50 5.23 -4.32
N PHE A 149 2.11 6.10 -5.12
CA PHE A 149 2.64 7.38 -4.62
C PHE A 149 1.54 8.32 -4.13
N VAL A 150 0.43 8.42 -4.85
CA VAL A 150 -0.73 9.22 -4.42
C VAL A 150 -1.29 8.67 -3.11
N LEU A 151 -1.40 7.35 -2.99
CA LEU A 151 -1.91 6.69 -1.80
C LEU A 151 -1.05 6.95 -0.56
N GLN A 152 0.28 6.83 -0.71
CA GLN A 152 1.25 7.11 0.36
C GLN A 152 1.27 8.59 0.74
N GLY A 153 1.20 9.48 -0.25
CA GLY A 153 1.10 10.92 -0.01
C GLY A 153 -0.18 11.29 0.75
N PHE A 154 -1.31 10.68 0.39
CA PHE A 154 -2.56 10.88 1.12
C PHE A 154 -2.53 10.27 2.52
N GLU A 155 -1.91 9.09 2.70
CA GLU A 155 -1.69 8.48 4.01
C GLU A 155 -0.91 9.42 4.95
N ALA A 156 0.21 9.97 4.46
CA ALA A 156 1.01 10.93 5.20
C ALA A 156 0.23 12.21 5.53
N TYR A 157 -0.52 12.74 4.56
CA TYR A 157 -1.36 13.92 4.75
C TYR A 157 -2.39 13.70 5.87
N VAL A 158 -3.09 12.56 5.88
CA VAL A 158 -4.04 12.22 6.95
C VAL A 158 -3.33 12.10 8.29
N GLY A 159 -2.17 11.44 8.34
CA GLY A 159 -1.38 11.31 9.56
C GLY A 159 -0.94 12.67 10.14
N VAL A 160 -0.40 13.56 9.30
CA VAL A 160 -0.01 14.93 9.71
C VAL A 160 -1.20 15.75 10.16
N LEU A 161 -2.33 15.65 9.46
CA LEU A 161 -3.55 16.38 9.82
C LEU A 161 -4.04 15.95 11.22
N LEU A 162 -4.02 14.65 11.53
CA LEU A 162 -4.38 14.15 12.86
C LEU A 162 -3.45 14.71 13.96
N LEU A 163 -2.14 14.75 13.69
CA LEU A 163 -1.16 15.34 14.61
C LEU A 163 -1.39 16.84 14.82
N GLN A 164 -1.69 17.58 13.75
CA GLN A 164 -2.02 19.00 13.85
C GLN A 164 -3.31 19.23 14.65
N THR A 165 -4.34 18.40 14.50
CA THR A 165 -5.57 18.51 15.28
C THR A 165 -5.36 18.20 16.77
N ALA A 166 -4.46 17.26 17.09
CA ALA A 166 -4.09 16.98 18.47
C ALA A 166 -3.30 18.14 19.09
N TRP A 167 -2.38 18.75 18.32
CA TRP A 167 -1.55 19.87 18.79
C TRP A 167 -2.36 21.13 19.11
N HIS A 168 -3.36 21.46 18.28
CA HIS A 168 -4.23 22.63 18.50
C HIS A 168 -5.32 22.39 19.57
N GLY A 169 -5.31 21.25 20.27
CA GLY A 169 -6.23 20.97 21.38
C GLY A 169 -7.68 20.69 20.97
N LEU A 170 -7.98 20.49 19.68
CA LEU A 170 -9.36 20.19 19.22
C LEU A 170 -9.86 18.83 19.72
N THR A 171 -8.94 17.88 19.88
CA THR A 171 -9.16 16.53 20.44
C THR A 171 -7.89 16.07 21.14
N SER A 172 -7.78 16.27 22.45
CA SER A 172 -6.60 15.88 23.26
C SER A 172 -6.66 14.39 23.66
N GLU A 173 -6.95 13.52 22.72
CA GLU A 173 -6.97 12.07 22.95
C GLU A 173 -5.64 11.48 22.47
N TRP A 174 -4.92 10.79 23.35
CA TRP A 174 -3.60 10.22 23.04
C TRP A 174 -3.66 9.23 21.86
N GLN A 175 -4.82 8.58 21.65
CA GLN A 175 -5.09 7.67 20.54
C GLN A 175 -4.91 8.38 19.18
N VAL A 176 -5.32 9.65 19.07
CA VAL A 176 -5.21 10.44 17.84
C VAL A 176 -3.74 10.72 17.52
N ILE A 177 -2.93 11.01 18.55
CA ILE A 177 -1.49 11.22 18.42
C ILE A 177 -0.81 9.93 17.93
N VAL A 178 -1.08 8.81 18.60
CA VAL A 178 -0.49 7.52 18.25
C VAL A 178 -0.89 7.08 16.83
N CYS A 179 -2.17 7.20 16.47
CA CYS A 179 -2.64 6.89 15.12
C CYS A 179 -2.00 7.80 14.06
N GLY A 180 -1.85 9.10 14.34
CA GLY A 180 -1.17 10.05 13.48
C GLY A 180 0.29 9.68 13.23
N ILE A 181 1.03 9.34 14.28
CA ILE A 181 2.43 8.87 14.18
C ILE A 181 2.49 7.58 13.34
N LEU A 182 1.64 6.60 13.65
CA LEU A 182 1.64 5.31 12.94
C LEU A 182 1.34 5.49 11.44
N LEU A 183 0.39 6.36 11.07
CA LEU A 183 0.11 6.67 9.65
C LEU A 183 1.31 7.28 8.94
N VAL A 184 2.01 8.24 9.58
CA VAL A 184 3.20 8.86 8.98
C VAL A 184 4.33 7.84 8.83
N VAL A 185 4.58 7.01 9.85
CA VAL A 185 5.62 5.96 9.80
C VAL A 185 5.33 4.96 8.69
N MET A 186 4.08 4.50 8.56
CA MET A 186 3.69 3.58 7.50
C MET A 186 3.81 4.23 6.12
N ALA A 187 3.37 5.48 5.95
CA ALA A 187 3.49 6.21 4.69
C ALA A 187 4.96 6.34 4.25
N VAL A 188 5.86 6.71 5.17
CA VAL A 188 7.29 6.83 4.90
C VAL A 188 7.89 5.48 4.52
N GLY A 189 7.64 4.42 5.28
CA GLY A 189 8.21 3.12 4.96
C GLY A 189 7.66 2.50 3.67
N ASN A 190 6.38 2.75 3.36
CA ASN A 190 5.76 2.39 2.08
C ASN A 190 6.42 3.14 0.91
N PHE A 191 6.70 4.43 1.09
CA PHE A 191 7.40 5.27 0.12
C PHE A 191 8.83 4.77 -0.14
N VAL A 192 9.62 4.55 0.91
CA VAL A 192 10.99 4.03 0.81
C VAL A 192 11.02 2.71 0.05
N ASN A 193 10.15 1.76 0.40
CA ASN A 193 10.10 0.46 -0.27
C ASN A 193 9.68 0.55 -1.75
N THR A 194 8.79 1.50 -2.07
CA THR A 194 8.37 1.76 -3.46
C THR A 194 9.51 2.33 -4.27
N VAL A 195 10.23 3.32 -3.74
CA VAL A 195 11.42 3.92 -4.36
C VAL A 195 12.53 2.89 -4.56
N GLU A 196 12.83 2.08 -3.56
CA GLU A 196 13.82 1.00 -3.68
C GLU A 196 13.46 0.01 -4.78
N THR A 197 12.18 -0.40 -4.84
CA THR A 197 11.70 -1.32 -5.89
C THR A 197 11.87 -0.70 -7.27
N LEU A 198 11.52 0.59 -7.42
CA LEU A 198 11.67 1.31 -8.68
C LEU A 198 13.15 1.46 -9.06
N ALA A 199 14.00 1.83 -8.12
CA ALA A 199 15.44 2.00 -8.32
C ALA A 199 16.10 0.69 -8.77
N LEU A 200 15.79 -0.43 -8.12
CA LEU A 200 16.24 -1.76 -8.52
C LEU A 200 15.79 -2.07 -9.95
N LYS A 201 14.52 -1.83 -10.27
CA LYS A 201 13.99 -2.09 -11.62
C LYS A 201 14.70 -1.24 -12.69
N LEU A 202 14.93 0.05 -12.42
CA LEU A 202 15.64 0.94 -13.33
C LEU A 202 17.10 0.51 -13.53
N ARG A 203 17.79 0.09 -12.47
CA ARG A 203 19.16 -0.45 -12.53
C ARG A 203 19.22 -1.73 -13.39
N PHE A 204 18.29 -2.66 -13.21
CA PHE A 204 18.20 -3.86 -14.06
C PHE A 204 17.94 -3.52 -15.53
N LYS A 205 17.02 -2.58 -15.81
CA LYS A 205 16.73 -2.14 -17.19
C LYS A 205 17.96 -1.48 -17.84
N ALA A 206 18.70 -0.66 -17.08
CA ALA A 206 19.95 -0.05 -17.53
C ALA A 206 21.04 -1.10 -17.81
N LYS A 207 21.20 -2.11 -16.93
CA LYS A 207 22.14 -3.22 -17.13
C LYS A 207 21.80 -4.02 -18.40
N MET A 208 20.54 -4.38 -18.60
CA MET A 208 20.07 -5.08 -19.81
C MET A 208 20.34 -4.28 -21.09
N LYS A 209 20.06 -2.97 -21.07
CA LYS A 209 20.35 -2.08 -22.22
C LYS A 209 21.85 -2.04 -22.53
N ARG A 210 22.71 -1.98 -21.50
CA ARG A 210 24.17 -2.00 -21.65
C ARG A 210 24.69 -3.33 -22.20
N THR A 211 24.17 -4.47 -21.73
CA THR A 211 24.55 -5.80 -22.25
C THR A 211 24.13 -5.97 -23.71
N ARG A 212 22.93 -5.52 -24.09
CA ARG A 212 22.46 -5.55 -25.49
C ARG A 212 23.36 -4.74 -26.41
N HIS A 213 23.72 -3.51 -26.01
CA HIS A 213 24.62 -2.65 -26.79
C HIS A 213 26.05 -3.22 -26.93
N ARG A 214 26.48 -4.09 -26.00
CA ARG A 214 27.79 -4.76 -26.08
C ARG A 214 27.75 -6.04 -26.94
N GLN A 215 26.56 -6.60 -27.19
CA GLN A 215 26.35 -7.75 -28.07
C GLN A 215 26.13 -7.37 -29.54
N ASP A 216 25.84 -6.08 -29.84
CA ASP A 216 25.81 -5.50 -31.19
C ASP A 216 27.07 -4.63 -31.54
N PRO A 217 28.33 -5.13 -31.52
CA PRO A 217 29.45 -4.39 -32.13
C PRO A 217 29.62 -4.64 -33.65
N GLY A 218 28.72 -5.38 -34.31
CA GLY A 218 28.99 -6.02 -35.59
C GLY A 218 28.00 -5.74 -36.72
N GLN A 219 27.60 -4.48 -36.96
CA GLN A 219 27.03 -4.07 -38.25
C GLN A 219 27.49 -2.65 -38.59
N GLY A 220 28.57 -2.56 -39.37
CA GLY A 220 29.13 -1.28 -39.80
C GLY A 220 30.56 -1.34 -40.35
N GLY A 221 30.87 -2.31 -41.22
CA GLY A 221 31.95 -2.18 -42.20
C GLY A 221 31.40 -2.68 -43.54
N PRO A 222 31.65 -1.98 -44.67
CA PRO A 222 33.00 -2.01 -45.22
C PRO A 222 33.46 -0.67 -45.85
N ASP A 223 34.71 -0.27 -45.60
CA ASP A 223 35.48 0.54 -46.55
C ASP A 223 36.88 -0.06 -46.70
N ARG A 224 36.97 -1.06 -47.58
CA ARG A 224 38.19 -1.43 -48.30
C ARG A 224 37.80 -1.64 -49.75
N LEU A 225 38.17 -0.68 -50.61
CA LEU A 225 38.35 -0.73 -52.08
C LEU A 225 38.52 0.76 -52.47
N HIS A 226 39.66 1.28 -52.92
CA HIS A 226 40.63 0.76 -53.88
C HIS A 226 42.02 1.39 -53.65
N GLN A 227 43.06 0.57 -53.75
CA GLN A 227 44.35 0.99 -54.33
C GLN A 227 44.17 1.12 -55.85
N ASN A 228 44.59 2.26 -56.40
CA ASN A 228 45.38 2.39 -57.63
C ASN A 228 45.94 3.82 -57.68
#